data_AF-A0A1I7VWJ8-F1
#
_entry.id   AF-A0A1I7VWJ8-F1
#
_cell.length_a   1.000
_cell.length_b   1.000
_cell.length_c   1.000
_cell.angle_alpha   90.00
_cell.angle_beta   90.00
_cell.angle_gamma   90.00
#
_symmetry.space_group_name_H-M   'P 1'
#
loop_
_entity.id
_entity.type
_entity.pdbx_description
1 polymer ?
#
loop_
_entity_poly.entity_id
_entity_poly.type
_entity_poly.pdbx_seq_one_letter_code
_entity_poly.pdbx_strand_id
1 'polypeptide(L)'
;MKGRDWDGLHEYEAQFFGFVPKGFTDVVYNLILEEWAEVVEKKIIPELPLNDVNGEMKLHLKMELVNMIGKNNILNSLMNKLEAYTLEYVFRIPDEVTLPEDRPNLEMDKEWTVESAGKRKQELEHNIIKLRLANELFDKEITNNLRAIQLWKAVQEISGGNNFASNDFAK
;
A
#
# COMPACT_ATOMS: atom_id res chain seq x y z
N MET A 1 15.30 -18.29 -30.06
CA MET A 1 14.56 -17.34 -29.19
C MET A 1 13.20 -17.94 -28.93
N LYS A 2 13.01 -18.54 -27.74
CA LYS A 2 11.73 -19.16 -27.34
C LYS A 2 10.73 -18.06 -27.02
N GLY A 3 9.51 -18.17 -27.53
CA GLY A 3 8.41 -17.30 -27.16
C GLY A 3 8.23 -17.34 -25.64
N ARG A 4 8.36 -16.17 -25.01
CA ARG A 4 7.98 -15.97 -23.62
C ARG A 4 6.47 -15.76 -23.63
N ASP A 5 5.75 -16.62 -22.94
CA ASP A 5 4.33 -16.45 -22.65
C ASP A 5 4.16 -15.13 -21.88
N TRP A 6 3.35 -14.23 -22.41
CA TRP A 6 3.20 -12.85 -21.95
C TRP A 6 2.22 -12.69 -20.77
N ASP A 7 1.58 -13.77 -20.32
CA ASP A 7 0.43 -13.72 -19.39
C ASP A 7 0.77 -13.36 -17.94
N GLY A 8 2.05 -13.20 -17.58
CA GLY A 8 2.47 -12.78 -16.24
C GLY A 8 3.68 -11.83 -16.21
N LEU A 9 4.10 -11.30 -17.36
CA LEU A 9 5.41 -10.62 -17.49
C LEU A 9 5.44 -9.16 -17.00
N HIS A 10 4.29 -8.60 -16.60
CA HIS A 10 4.15 -7.17 -16.31
C HIS A 10 3.45 -6.85 -14.99
N GLU A 11 3.36 -7.81 -14.06
CA GLU A 11 2.77 -7.54 -12.73
C GLU A 11 3.65 -6.57 -11.93
N TYR A 12 4.97 -6.72 -12.03
CA TYR A 12 5.94 -5.85 -11.37
C TYR A 12 5.90 -4.42 -11.92
N GLU A 13 5.83 -4.31 -13.23
CA GLU A 13 5.60 -3.06 -13.95
C GLU A 13 4.26 -2.43 -13.60
N ALA A 14 3.19 -3.23 -13.53
CA ALA A 14 1.86 -2.73 -13.19
C ALA A 14 1.79 -2.21 -11.75
N GLN A 15 2.49 -2.87 -10.81
CA GLN A 15 2.63 -2.38 -9.44
C GLN A 15 3.34 -1.02 -9.41
N PHE A 16 4.42 -0.87 -10.16
CA PHE A 16 5.19 0.38 -10.19
C PHE A 16 4.48 1.53 -10.89
N PHE A 17 3.93 1.29 -12.08
CA PHE A 17 3.30 2.33 -12.90
C PHE A 17 1.84 2.61 -12.50
N GLY A 18 1.18 1.69 -11.78
CA GLY A 18 -0.23 1.78 -11.41
C GLY A 18 -1.19 1.50 -12.57
N PHE A 19 -0.68 1.07 -13.73
CA PHE A 19 -1.46 0.64 -14.88
C PHE A 19 -0.71 -0.45 -15.65
N VAL A 20 -1.45 -1.27 -16.39
CA VAL A 20 -0.85 -2.29 -17.26
C VAL A 20 -0.38 -1.61 -18.55
N PRO A 21 0.90 -1.74 -18.95
CA PRO A 21 1.44 -1.10 -20.15
C PRO A 21 0.67 -1.39 -21.45
N LYS A 22 0.07 -2.58 -21.57
CA LYS A 22 -0.84 -2.92 -22.68
C LYS A 22 -2.11 -2.05 -22.71
N GLY A 23 -2.67 -1.76 -21.54
CA GLY A 23 -3.83 -0.87 -21.42
C GLY A 23 -3.51 0.55 -21.90
N PHE A 24 -2.26 1.01 -21.73
CA PHE A 24 -1.82 2.30 -22.27
C PHE A 24 -1.86 2.33 -23.80
N THR A 25 -1.33 1.30 -24.47
CA THR A 25 -1.30 1.25 -25.94
C THR A 25 -2.69 1.13 -26.55
N ASP A 26 -3.59 0.41 -25.88
CA ASP A 26 -5.00 0.31 -26.27
C ASP A 26 -5.72 1.67 -26.19
N VAL A 27 -5.45 2.44 -25.13
CA VAL A 27 -6.01 3.80 -24.98
C VAL A 27 -5.50 4.71 -26.10
N VAL A 28 -4.20 4.67 -26.40
CA VAL A 28 -3.62 5.46 -27.50
C VAL A 28 -4.22 5.05 -28.85
N TYR A 29 -4.42 3.75 -29.09
CA TYR A 29 -5.07 3.25 -30.30
C TYR A 29 -6.47 3.83 -30.46
N ASN A 30 -7.28 3.79 -29.40
CA ASN A 30 -8.65 4.32 -29.42
C ASN A 30 -8.68 5.83 -29.63
N LEU A 31 -7.77 6.57 -28.99
CA LEU A 31 -7.66 8.02 -29.17
C LEU A 31 -7.37 8.40 -30.63
N ILE A 32 -6.48 7.66 -31.31
CA ILE A 32 -6.17 7.90 -32.72
C ILE A 32 -7.42 7.69 -33.60
N LEU A 33 -8.23 6.67 -33.30
CA LEU A 33 -9.47 6.41 -34.03
C LEU A 33 -10.52 7.51 -33.80
N GLU A 34 -10.66 7.98 -32.55
CA GLU A 34 -11.58 9.07 -32.21
C GLU A 34 -11.18 10.38 -32.89
N GLU A 35 -9.90 10.75 -32.82
CA GLU A 35 -9.36 11.93 -33.49
C GLU A 35 -9.50 11.84 -35.01
N TRP A 36 -9.26 10.66 -35.61
CA TRP A 36 -9.50 10.47 -37.05
C TRP A 36 -10.97 10.65 -37.42
N ALA A 37 -11.89 10.10 -36.62
CA ALA A 37 -13.32 10.26 -36.84
C ALA A 37 -13.74 11.74 -36.76
N GLU A 38 -13.17 12.48 -35.80
CA GLU A 38 -13.40 13.91 -35.67
C GLU A 38 -12.87 14.70 -36.88
N VAL A 39 -11.67 14.38 -37.37
CA VAL A 39 -11.09 15.02 -38.57
C VAL A 39 -11.95 14.74 -39.81
N VAL A 40 -12.42 13.51 -39.99
CA VAL A 40 -13.32 13.15 -41.09
C VAL A 40 -14.60 13.98 -41.02
N GLU A 41 -15.19 14.11 -39.84
CA GLU A 41 -16.43 14.85 -39.63
C GLU A 41 -16.29 16.37 -39.79
N LYS A 42 -15.25 16.96 -39.20
CA LYS A 42 -15.10 18.43 -39.13
C LYS A 42 -14.38 19.05 -40.31
N LYS A 43 -13.50 18.30 -41.00
CA LYS A 43 -12.67 18.84 -42.09
C LYS A 43 -12.98 18.19 -43.43
N ILE A 44 -13.03 16.86 -43.50
CA ILE A 44 -13.12 16.15 -44.78
C ILE A 44 -14.54 16.22 -45.37
N ILE A 45 -15.57 15.90 -44.58
CA ILE A 45 -16.96 15.89 -45.05
C ILE A 45 -17.47 17.27 -45.49
N PRO A 46 -17.15 18.39 -44.81
CA PRO A 46 -17.56 19.73 -45.24
C PRO A 46 -16.85 20.25 -46.50
N GLU A 47 -15.61 19.83 -46.74
CA GLU A 47 -14.82 20.25 -47.91
C GLU A 47 -15.20 19.48 -49.20
N LEU A 48 -15.89 18.35 -49.07
CA LEU A 48 -16.34 17.57 -50.21
C LEU A 48 -17.57 18.21 -50.88
N PRO A 49 -17.62 18.29 -52.23
CA PRO A 49 -18.73 18.88 -52.97
C PRO A 49 -19.95 17.94 -52.99
N LEU A 50 -20.61 17.78 -51.84
CA LEU A 50 -21.71 16.83 -51.61
C LEU A 50 -23.10 17.48 -51.73
N ASN A 51 -23.22 18.62 -52.42
CA ASN A 51 -24.43 19.43 -52.46
C ASN A 51 -25.66 18.72 -53.05
N ASP A 52 -25.44 17.71 -53.91
CA ASP A 52 -26.51 16.96 -54.60
C ASP A 52 -26.66 15.51 -54.11
N VAL A 53 -26.01 15.15 -53.01
CA VAL A 53 -25.90 13.75 -52.55
C VAL A 53 -26.87 13.45 -51.41
N ASN A 54 -27.61 12.33 -51.50
CA ASN A 54 -28.52 11.86 -50.46
C ASN A 54 -27.81 11.70 -49.10
N GLY A 55 -28.50 12.03 -48.00
CA GLY A 55 -27.99 11.95 -46.63
C GLY A 55 -27.48 10.55 -46.24
N GLU A 56 -28.11 9.48 -46.73
CA GLU A 56 -27.64 8.10 -46.53
C GLU A 56 -26.29 7.83 -47.20
N MET A 57 -26.09 8.34 -48.42
CA MET A 57 -24.85 8.15 -49.17
C MET A 57 -23.70 8.95 -48.52
N LYS A 58 -24.01 10.12 -47.95
CA LYS A 58 -23.07 10.91 -47.15
C LYS A 58 -22.67 10.20 -45.86
N LEU A 59 -23.61 9.54 -45.19
CA LEU A 59 -23.32 8.69 -44.02
C LEU A 59 -22.45 7.48 -44.39
N HIS A 60 -22.76 6.81 -45.51
CA HIS A 60 -21.97 5.68 -45.99
C HIS A 60 -20.52 6.10 -46.33
N LEU A 61 -20.36 7.26 -46.98
CA LEU A 61 -19.04 7.83 -47.27
C LEU A 61 -18.28 8.20 -46.00
N LYS A 62 -18.94 8.80 -45.01
CA LYS A 62 -18.36 9.09 -43.69
C LYS A 62 -17.85 7.79 -43.05
N MET A 63 -18.67 6.75 -43.04
CA MET A 63 -18.33 5.46 -42.44
C MET A 63 -17.16 4.78 -43.18
N GLU A 64 -17.12 4.86 -44.52
CA GLU A 64 -15.99 4.38 -45.32
C GLU A 64 -14.69 5.12 -45.03
N LEU A 65 -14.73 6.45 -44.92
CA LEU A 65 -13.55 7.29 -44.65
C LEU A 65 -13.00 7.08 -43.23
N VAL A 66 -13.90 6.94 -42.24
CA VAL A 66 -13.49 6.57 -40.88
C VAL A 66 -12.86 5.19 -40.87
N ASN A 67 -13.47 4.22 -41.55
CA ASN A 67 -12.93 2.86 -41.61
C ASN A 67 -11.65 2.74 -42.47
N MET A 68 -11.34 3.73 -43.32
CA MET A 68 -10.15 3.70 -44.19
C MET A 68 -8.85 3.60 -43.40
N ILE A 69 -8.77 4.24 -42.23
CA ILE A 69 -7.56 4.20 -41.38
C ILE A 69 -7.27 2.78 -40.86
N GLY A 70 -8.33 1.96 -40.66
CA GLY A 70 -8.23 0.57 -40.23
C GLY A 70 -8.16 -0.45 -41.38
N LYS A 71 -8.75 -0.14 -42.55
CA LYS A 71 -8.91 -1.09 -43.68
C LYS A 71 -7.60 -1.65 -44.23
N ASN A 72 -6.50 -0.89 -44.16
CA ASN A 72 -5.20 -1.34 -44.70
C ASN A 72 -4.33 -2.05 -43.67
N ASN A 73 -4.81 -2.29 -42.45
CA ASN A 73 -4.03 -2.86 -41.35
C ASN A 73 -2.73 -2.08 -41.02
N ILE A 74 -2.54 -0.88 -41.60
CA ILE A 74 -1.34 -0.06 -41.39
C ILE A 74 -1.31 0.45 -39.95
N LEU A 75 -2.44 1.00 -39.48
CA LEU A 75 -2.56 1.46 -38.11
C LEU A 75 -2.35 0.30 -37.13
N ASN A 76 -3.02 -0.83 -37.36
CA ASN A 76 -2.85 -2.04 -36.55
C ASN A 76 -1.40 -2.52 -36.53
N SER A 77 -0.73 -2.59 -37.69
CA SER A 77 0.66 -3.01 -37.77
C SER A 77 1.60 -2.03 -37.06
N LEU A 78 1.35 -0.74 -37.16
CA LEU A 78 2.18 0.29 -36.54
C LEU A 78 1.97 0.30 -35.02
N MET A 79 0.74 0.14 -34.57
CA MET A 79 0.39 0.08 -33.16
C MET A 79 0.90 -1.21 -32.50
N ASN A 80 0.86 -2.36 -33.19
CA ASN A 80 1.50 -3.59 -32.70
C ASN A 80 3.03 -3.43 -32.54
N LYS A 81 3.68 -2.70 -33.45
CA LYS A 81 5.12 -2.40 -33.32
C LYS A 81 5.39 -1.42 -32.18
N LEU A 82 4.54 -0.41 -32.02
CA LEU A 82 4.62 0.53 -30.92
C LEU A 82 4.45 -0.21 -29.60
N GLU A 83 3.45 -1.09 -29.50
CA GLU A 83 3.18 -1.93 -28.33
C GLU A 83 4.38 -2.80 -27.99
N ALA A 84 4.95 -3.51 -28.96
CA ALA A 84 6.15 -4.30 -28.71
C ALA A 84 7.32 -3.44 -28.19
N TYR A 85 7.51 -2.24 -28.77
CA TYR A 85 8.60 -1.35 -28.36
C TYR A 85 8.37 -0.74 -26.97
N THR A 86 7.15 -0.29 -26.66
CA THR A 86 6.82 0.29 -25.36
C THR A 86 6.90 -0.76 -24.25
N LEU A 87 6.45 -1.98 -24.51
CA LEU A 87 6.55 -3.10 -23.58
C LEU A 87 8.00 -3.54 -23.36
N GLU A 88 8.85 -3.49 -24.39
CA GLU A 88 10.23 -4.00 -24.29
C GLU A 88 11.21 -2.98 -23.70
N TYR A 89 11.04 -1.68 -24.00
CA TYR A 89 12.05 -0.65 -23.69
C TYR A 89 11.57 0.48 -22.79
N VAL A 90 10.29 0.84 -22.83
CA VAL A 90 9.80 2.04 -22.12
C VAL A 90 9.25 1.67 -20.75
N PHE A 91 8.36 0.68 -20.73
CA PHE A 91 7.67 0.26 -19.52
C PHE A 91 8.28 -0.98 -18.87
N ARG A 92 9.35 -1.54 -19.44
CA ARG A 92 10.02 -2.70 -18.86
C ARG A 92 10.87 -2.29 -17.67
N ILE A 93 10.70 -2.99 -16.55
CA ILE A 93 11.67 -2.93 -15.46
C ILE A 93 12.68 -4.06 -15.70
N PRO A 94 13.99 -3.77 -15.81
CA PRO A 94 14.98 -4.82 -15.98
C PRO A 94 14.98 -5.81 -14.82
N ASP A 95 15.13 -7.09 -15.12
CA ASP A 95 15.10 -8.19 -14.15
C ASP A 95 16.16 -8.03 -13.04
N GLU A 96 17.26 -7.31 -13.32
CA GLU A 96 18.34 -7.01 -12.36
C GLU A 96 18.06 -5.80 -11.46
N VAL A 97 16.97 -5.05 -11.71
CA VAL A 97 16.62 -3.84 -10.96
C VAL A 97 15.55 -4.15 -9.94
N THR A 98 15.88 -3.97 -8.67
CA THR A 98 14.90 -4.00 -7.58
C THR A 98 14.34 -2.60 -7.35
N LEU A 99 13.02 -2.48 -7.32
CA LEU A 99 12.36 -1.22 -7.02
C LEU A 99 12.67 -0.77 -5.59
N PRO A 100 12.66 0.56 -5.32
CA PRO A 100 12.90 1.09 -3.98
C PRO A 100 11.96 0.52 -2.91
N GLU A 101 10.73 0.20 -3.28
CA GLU A 101 9.70 -0.37 -2.40
C GLU A 101 9.99 -1.81 -1.96
N ASP A 102 10.74 -2.57 -2.77
CA ASP A 102 11.12 -3.96 -2.46
C ASP A 102 12.52 -4.08 -1.85
N ARG A 103 13.24 -2.97 -1.66
CA ARG A 103 14.53 -2.99 -0.95
C ARG A 103 14.44 -3.67 0.44
N PRO A 104 13.39 -3.46 1.25
CA PRO A 104 13.24 -4.18 2.51
C PRO A 104 13.16 -5.71 2.35
N ASN A 105 12.69 -6.20 1.19
CA ASN A 105 12.65 -7.64 0.91
C ASN A 105 14.04 -8.23 0.63
N LEU A 106 15.01 -7.40 0.19
CA LEU A 106 16.40 -7.82 0.01
C LEU A 106 17.16 -7.93 1.33
N GLU A 107 16.80 -7.10 2.30
CA GLU A 107 17.46 -6.99 3.60
C GLU A 107 16.81 -7.86 4.68
N MET A 108 15.82 -8.70 4.32
CA MET A 108 15.19 -9.60 5.28
C MET A 108 16.24 -10.54 5.89
N ASP A 109 16.46 -10.36 7.20
CA ASP A 109 17.30 -11.24 7.98
C ASP A 109 16.70 -12.66 7.97
N LYS A 110 17.46 -13.66 7.51
CA LYS A 110 16.95 -15.03 7.30
C LYS A 110 16.42 -15.68 8.57
N GLU A 111 16.83 -15.17 9.73
CA GLU A 111 16.39 -15.62 11.06
C GLU A 111 15.10 -14.94 11.52
N TRP A 112 14.76 -13.76 10.96
CA TRP A 112 13.55 -13.01 11.29
C TRP A 112 12.38 -13.40 10.39
N THR A 113 11.77 -14.54 10.74
CA THR A 113 10.56 -15.06 10.10
C THR A 113 9.30 -14.51 10.77
N VAL A 114 8.17 -14.56 10.08
CA VAL A 114 6.85 -14.20 10.64
C VAL A 114 6.56 -14.99 11.92
N GLU A 115 6.97 -16.26 11.97
CA GLU A 115 6.83 -17.11 13.14
C GLU A 115 7.74 -16.70 14.30
N SER A 116 9.00 -16.32 14.04
CA SER A 116 9.91 -15.86 15.09
C SER A 116 9.48 -14.50 15.64
N ALA A 117 8.99 -13.59 14.80
CA ALA A 117 8.35 -12.35 15.21
C ALA A 117 7.08 -12.61 16.05
N GLY A 118 6.24 -13.56 15.64
CA GLY A 118 5.03 -13.94 16.36
C GLY A 118 5.31 -14.52 17.75
N LYS A 119 6.28 -15.43 17.87
CA LYS A 119 6.73 -15.97 19.16
C LYS A 119 7.29 -14.87 20.05
N ARG A 120 8.12 -13.99 19.48
CA ARG A 120 8.71 -12.87 20.23
C ARG A 120 7.65 -11.91 20.77
N LYS A 121 6.61 -11.63 19.98
CA LYS A 121 5.46 -10.82 20.41
C LYS A 121 4.77 -11.45 21.63
N GLN A 122 4.46 -12.76 21.58
CA GLN A 122 3.82 -13.47 22.68
C GLN A 122 4.67 -13.47 23.96
N GLU A 123 5.98 -13.68 23.84
CA GLU A 123 6.90 -13.61 24.97
C GLU A 123 6.90 -12.21 25.62
N LEU A 124 6.95 -11.16 24.80
CA LEU A 124 6.93 -9.78 25.28
C LEU A 124 5.61 -9.46 25.98
N GLU A 125 4.47 -9.87 25.42
CA GLU A 125 3.16 -9.72 26.06
C GLU A 125 3.11 -10.40 27.44
N HIS A 126 3.61 -11.64 27.54
CA HIS A 126 3.69 -12.36 28.80
C HIS A 126 4.59 -11.67 29.82
N ASN A 127 5.75 -11.17 29.39
CA ASN A 127 6.69 -10.46 30.26
C ASN A 127 6.11 -9.14 30.76
N ILE A 128 5.37 -8.42 29.92
CA ILE A 128 4.68 -7.20 30.33
C ILE A 128 3.65 -7.50 31.42
N ILE A 129 2.87 -8.57 31.28
CA ILE A 129 1.88 -8.98 32.29
C ILE A 129 2.59 -9.34 33.61
N LYS A 130 3.67 -10.11 33.55
CA LYS A 130 4.47 -10.45 34.74
C LYS A 130 5.01 -9.22 35.45
N LEU A 131 5.58 -8.27 34.71
CA LEU A 131 6.12 -7.03 35.27
C LEU A 131 5.03 -6.18 35.91
N ARG A 132 3.85 -6.07 35.28
CA ARG A 132 2.70 -5.36 35.87
C ARG A 132 2.26 -5.99 37.18
N LEU A 133 2.13 -7.32 37.23
CA LEU A 133 1.77 -8.03 38.45
C LEU A 133 2.84 -7.84 39.55
N ALA A 134 4.12 -7.92 39.20
CA ALA A 134 5.21 -7.69 40.15
C ALA A 134 5.15 -6.28 40.74
N ASN A 135 4.92 -5.25 39.90
CA ASN A 135 4.75 -3.88 40.37
C ASN A 135 3.57 -3.74 41.33
N GLU A 136 2.40 -4.32 41.01
CA GLU A 136 1.24 -4.28 41.91
C GLU A 136 1.51 -4.97 43.27
N LEU A 137 2.28 -6.06 43.27
CA LEU A 137 2.68 -6.74 44.50
C LEU A 137 3.64 -5.89 45.32
N PHE A 138 4.63 -5.25 44.69
CA PHE A 138 5.53 -4.33 45.36
C PHE A 138 4.80 -3.12 45.95
N ASP A 139 3.84 -2.54 45.23
CA ASP A 139 3.04 -1.42 45.74
C ASP A 139 2.23 -1.81 47.00
N LYS A 140 1.66 -3.02 47.00
CA LYS A 140 0.97 -3.58 48.18
C LYS A 140 1.92 -3.83 49.33
N GLU A 141 3.10 -4.38 49.08
CA GLU A 141 4.12 -4.62 50.09
C GLU A 141 4.62 -3.31 50.70
N ILE A 142 4.90 -2.29 49.89
CA ILE A 142 5.26 -0.94 50.34
C ILE A 142 4.16 -0.38 51.26
N THR A 143 2.90 -0.49 50.84
CA THR A 143 1.75 -0.02 51.64
C THR A 143 1.65 -0.76 52.98
N ASN A 144 1.84 -2.08 52.99
CA ASN A 144 1.81 -2.89 54.20
C ASN A 144 2.97 -2.54 55.15
N ASN A 145 4.18 -2.39 54.61
CA ASN A 145 5.36 -2.00 55.38
C ASN A 145 5.19 -0.60 55.98
N LEU A 146 4.63 0.35 55.24
CA LEU A 146 4.29 1.68 55.76
C LEU A 146 3.29 1.61 56.94
N ARG A 147 2.25 0.79 56.82
CA ARG A 147 1.29 0.56 57.93
C ARG A 147 1.96 -0.07 59.14
N ALA A 148 2.84 -1.06 58.93
CA ALA A 148 3.59 -1.70 60.01
C ALA A 148 4.50 -0.70 60.74
N ILE A 149 5.18 0.19 60.01
CA ILE A 149 5.98 1.27 60.58
C ILE A 149 5.11 2.23 61.41
N GLN A 150 3.92 2.61 60.90
CA GLN A 150 2.99 3.47 61.64
C GLN A 150 2.50 2.82 62.94
N LEU A 151 2.12 1.54 62.89
CA LEU A 151 1.71 0.78 64.08
C LEU A 151 2.84 0.67 65.10
N TRP A 152 4.06 0.37 64.64
CA TRP A 152 5.22 0.29 65.52
C TRP A 152 5.51 1.62 66.23
N LYS A 153 5.42 2.75 65.51
CA LYS A 153 5.52 4.09 66.10
C LYS A 153 4.42 4.35 67.14
N ALA A 154 3.18 4.02 66.85
CA ALA A 154 2.06 4.18 67.79
C ALA A 154 2.25 3.33 69.06
N VAL A 155 2.73 2.08 68.94
CA VAL A 155 3.06 1.22 70.09
C VAL A 155 4.20 1.81 70.91
N GLN A 156 5.21 2.41 70.27
CA GLN A 156 6.31 3.07 70.96
C GLN A 156 5.85 4.30 71.74
N GLU A 157 4.92 5.10 71.19
CA GLU A 157 4.30 6.23 71.88
C GLU A 157 3.47 5.78 73.11
N ILE A 158 2.70 4.69 72.98
CA ILE A 158 1.93 4.11 74.10
C ILE A 158 2.87 3.53 75.17
N SER A 159 3.95 2.86 74.75
CA SER A 159 4.97 2.29 75.64
C SER A 159 5.81 3.37 76.34
N GLY A 160 6.05 4.51 75.70
CA GLY A 160 6.75 5.66 76.28
C GLY A 160 5.87 6.48 77.23
N GLY A 161 4.54 6.42 77.06
CA GLY A 161 3.56 7.13 77.90
C GLY A 161 3.23 6.47 79.24
N ASN A 162 3.64 5.21 79.48
CA ASN A 162 3.29 4.46 80.69
C ASN A 162 4.35 4.52 81.82
N ASN A 163 5.35 5.40 81.72
CA ASN A 163 6.36 5.63 82.77
C ASN A 163 6.25 7.03 83.43
N PHE A 164 5.04 7.56 83.63
CA PHE A 164 4.81 8.60 84.64
C PHE A 164 3.90 8.06 85.73
N ALA A 165 4.57 7.51 86.75
CA ALA A 165 4.00 6.95 87.94
C ALA A 165 3.13 7.95 88.70
N SER A 166 2.03 7.41 89.23
CA SER A 166 1.52 7.79 90.54
C SER A 166 2.68 7.93 91.54
N ASN A 167 2.84 9.12 92.09
CA ASN A 167 3.19 9.37 93.48
C ASN A 167 2.98 10.87 93.74
N ASP A 168 1.89 11.22 94.41
CA ASP A 168 2.01 11.92 95.69
C ASP A 168 0.63 12.13 96.35
N PHE A 169 0.55 11.61 97.57
CA PHE A 169 -0.48 11.86 98.56
C PHE A 169 -0.36 13.30 99.11
N ALA A 170 -1.49 14.01 99.16
CA ALA A 170 -1.82 15.00 100.20
C ALA A 170 -3.37 15.10 100.16
N LYS A 171 -4.14 14.92 101.23
CA LYS A 171 -3.96 15.24 102.64
C LYS A 171 -4.98 14.46 103.48
#